data_AF-A0A1F9P161-F1
#
_entry.id   AF-A0A1F9P161-F1
#
_cell.length_a   1.000
_cell.length_b   1.000
_cell.length_c   1.000
_cell.angle_alpha   90.00
_cell.angle_beta   90.00
_cell.angle_gamma   90.00
#
_symmetry.space_group_name_H-M   'P 1'
#
loop_
_entity.id
_entity.type
_entity.pdbx_description
1 polymer ?
#
loop_
_entity_poly.entity_id
_entity_poly.type
_entity_poly.pdbx_seq_one_letter_code
_entity_poly.pdbx_strand_id
1 'polypeptide(L)'
;MNSLEKLNDVEQLRVLAASIVDSYEIRVDTVCSLMIQAGNLLHSFQSELDDMMNRLRINLTNSQSLRRKDFDFMIRDILDHHRKIENEAILSLSHFQEEEQGMILSLRDLITAESHDSTHDIEALLDDMLTRQKKRENDIVRTLKQIQVEQEELKTGLKKLLEKGEAVRIKDYKAMLKAIRTQQGEGNRNLFNLLDDFDLVRNRVNDQWQKIVSINYQ
;
A
#
# COMPACT_ATOMS: atom_id res chain seq x y z
N MET A 1 -23.16 -22.10 -41.69
CA MET A 1 -21.99 -22.13 -40.79
C MET A 1 -21.82 -23.55 -40.30
N ASN A 2 -20.72 -24.18 -40.70
CA ASN A 2 -20.43 -25.59 -40.37
C ASN A 2 -20.07 -25.70 -38.88
N SER A 3 -20.43 -26.81 -38.24
CA SER A 3 -20.08 -27.07 -36.82
C SER A 3 -18.57 -27.03 -36.55
N LEU A 4 -17.74 -27.28 -37.57
CA LEU A 4 -16.29 -27.15 -37.56
C LEU A 4 -15.78 -25.70 -37.47
N GLU A 5 -16.47 -24.73 -38.07
CA GLU A 5 -16.10 -23.31 -37.99
C GLU A 5 -16.40 -22.77 -36.58
N LYS A 6 -17.53 -23.15 -35.98
CA LYS A 6 -17.89 -22.75 -34.61
C LYS A 6 -16.94 -23.33 -33.55
N LEU A 7 -16.47 -24.56 -33.73
CA LEU A 7 -15.49 -25.19 -32.85
C LEU A 7 -14.13 -24.47 -32.89
N ASN A 8 -13.72 -24.00 -34.08
CA ASN A 8 -12.49 -23.24 -34.25
C ASN A 8 -12.55 -21.84 -33.60
N ASP A 9 -13.70 -21.17 -33.67
CA ASP A 9 -13.90 -19.85 -33.03
C ASP A 9 -13.88 -19.95 -31.49
N VAL A 10 -14.48 -21.00 -30.91
CA VAL A 10 -14.49 -21.20 -29.45
C VAL A 10 -13.07 -21.48 -28.92
N GLU A 11 -12.28 -22.26 -29.65
CA GLU A 11 -10.89 -22.54 -29.25
C GLU A 11 -10.02 -21.29 -29.33
N GLN A 12 -10.19 -20.45 -30.36
CA GLN A 12 -9.49 -19.17 -30.45
C GLN A 12 -9.86 -18.21 -29.31
N LEU A 13 -11.14 -18.18 -28.91
CA LEU A 13 -11.59 -17.39 -27.75
C LEU A 13 -10.99 -17.89 -26.43
N ARG A 14 -10.86 -19.21 -26.25
CA ARG A 14 -10.20 -19.80 -25.07
C ARG A 14 -8.72 -19.44 -25.00
N VAL A 15 -8.01 -19.53 -26.13
CA VAL A 15 -6.60 -19.13 -26.21
C VAL A 15 -6.44 -17.65 -25.88
N LEU A 16 -7.33 -16.78 -26.40
CA LEU A 16 -7.32 -15.36 -26.07
C LEU A 16 -7.60 -15.12 -24.58
N ALA A 17 -8.61 -15.78 -24.00
CA ALA A 17 -8.94 -15.65 -22.58
C ALA A 17 -7.80 -16.11 -21.68
N ALA A 18 -7.15 -17.24 -22.01
CA ALA A 18 -5.97 -17.73 -21.29
C ALA A 18 -4.82 -16.71 -21.35
N SER A 19 -4.55 -16.13 -22.53
CA SER A 19 -3.53 -15.09 -22.67
C SER A 19 -3.84 -13.82 -21.86
N ILE A 20 -5.12 -13.45 -21.72
CA ILE A 20 -5.53 -12.32 -20.87
C ILE A 20 -5.27 -12.63 -19.39
N VAL A 21 -5.57 -13.85 -18.94
CA VAL A 21 -5.30 -14.28 -17.56
C VAL A 21 -3.81 -14.33 -17.27
N ASP A 22 -3.00 -14.87 -18.18
CA ASP A 22 -1.53 -14.86 -18.03
C ASP A 22 -1.00 -13.41 -17.94
N SER A 23 -1.52 -12.50 -18.75
CA SER A 23 -1.17 -11.07 -18.68
C SER A 23 -1.59 -10.42 -17.36
N TYR A 24 -2.73 -10.82 -16.79
CA TYR A 24 -3.17 -10.38 -15.47
C TYR A 24 -2.27 -10.93 -14.36
N GLU A 25 -1.94 -12.21 -14.38
CA GLU A 25 -1.02 -12.84 -13.42
C GLU A 25 0.35 -12.14 -13.40
N ILE A 26 0.94 -11.86 -14.56
CA ILE A 26 2.20 -11.10 -14.66
C ILE A 26 2.08 -9.72 -14.00
N ARG A 27 0.94 -9.03 -14.16
CA ARG A 27 0.71 -7.72 -13.53
C ARG A 27 0.58 -7.85 -12.02
N VAL A 28 -0.17 -8.83 -11.52
CA VAL A 28 -0.30 -9.12 -10.09
C VAL A 28 1.08 -9.38 -9.49
N ASP A 29 1.88 -10.25 -10.11
CA ASP A 29 3.25 -10.55 -9.66
C ASP A 29 4.14 -9.30 -9.63
N THR A 30 4.04 -8.46 -10.66
CA THR A 30 4.79 -7.20 -10.73
C THR A 30 4.40 -6.27 -9.57
N VAL A 31 3.10 -6.12 -9.31
CA VAL A 31 2.58 -5.28 -8.22
C VAL A 31 3.02 -5.83 -6.87
N CYS A 32 2.88 -7.13 -6.63
CA CYS A 32 3.34 -7.81 -5.42
C CYS A 32 4.86 -7.60 -5.21
N SER A 33 5.67 -7.73 -6.26
CA SER A 33 7.10 -7.50 -6.19
C SER A 33 7.44 -6.05 -5.83
N LEU A 34 6.77 -5.06 -6.44
CA LEU A 34 6.95 -3.64 -6.11
C LEU A 34 6.54 -3.35 -4.67
N MET A 35 5.46 -3.97 -4.18
CA MET A 35 5.01 -3.83 -2.80
C MET A 35 6.00 -4.43 -1.81
N ILE A 36 6.58 -5.60 -2.10
CA ILE A 36 7.65 -6.20 -1.29
C ILE A 36 8.88 -5.28 -1.26
N GLN A 37 9.27 -4.72 -2.40
CA GLN A 37 10.37 -3.75 -2.48
C GLN A 37 10.10 -2.49 -1.64
N ALA A 38 8.86 -1.97 -1.69
CA ALA A 38 8.46 -0.85 -0.85
C ALA A 38 8.54 -1.21 0.64
N GLY A 39 8.06 -2.41 1.04
CA GLY A 39 8.20 -2.91 2.41
C GLY A 39 9.67 -3.01 2.87
N ASN A 40 10.55 -3.54 2.02
CA ASN A 40 11.99 -3.63 2.30
C ASN A 40 12.65 -2.24 2.44
N LEU A 41 12.24 -1.28 1.61
CA LEU A 41 12.70 0.11 1.71
C LEU A 41 12.27 0.72 3.05
N LEU A 42 11.02 0.53 3.46
CA LEU A 42 10.52 0.99 4.76
C LEU A 42 11.29 0.35 5.93
N HIS A 43 11.66 -0.93 5.82
CA HIS A 43 12.50 -1.59 6.81
C HIS A 43 13.92 -1.00 6.87
N SER A 44 14.50 -0.63 5.72
CA SER A 44 15.82 0.03 5.70
C SER A 44 15.79 1.41 6.38
N PHE A 45 14.70 2.17 6.23
CA PHE A 45 14.51 3.43 6.96
C PHE A 45 14.38 3.20 8.45
N GLN A 46 13.72 2.11 8.87
CA GLN A 46 13.62 1.76 10.29
C GLN A 46 15.01 1.52 10.91
N SER A 47 15.93 0.87 10.19
CA SER A 47 17.32 0.71 10.63
C SER A 47 18.04 2.05 10.79
N GLU A 48 17.85 3.00 9.87
CA GLU A 48 18.42 4.35 9.98
C GLU A 48 17.86 5.10 11.20
N LEU A 49 16.56 4.99 11.44
CA LEU A 49 15.89 5.59 12.59
C LEU A 49 16.42 5.01 13.91
N ASP A 50 16.61 3.70 13.99
CA ASP A 50 17.17 3.02 15.17
C ASP A 50 18.59 3.52 15.50
N ASP A 51 19.43 3.71 14.49
CA ASP A 51 20.77 4.28 14.65
C ASP A 51 20.71 5.74 15.15
N MET A 52 19.82 6.56 14.57
CA MET A 52 19.63 7.95 14.98
C MET A 52 19.12 8.05 16.42
N MET A 53 18.17 7.20 16.81
CA MET A 53 17.66 7.13 18.18
C MET A 53 18.74 6.68 19.16
N ASN A 54 19.55 5.69 18.81
CA ASN A 54 20.66 5.24 19.63
C ASN A 54 21.69 6.36 19.87
N ARG A 55 22.05 7.10 18.82
CA ARG A 55 22.94 8.26 18.93
C ARG A 55 22.34 9.34 19.84
N LEU A 56 21.07 9.68 19.66
CA LEU A 56 20.38 10.68 20.48
C LEU A 56 20.32 10.25 21.96
N ARG A 57 20.03 8.96 22.21
CA ARG A 57 20.02 8.36 23.55
C ARG A 57 21.39 8.49 24.23
N ILE A 58 22.48 8.23 23.50
CA ILE A 58 23.84 8.39 24.01
C ILE A 58 24.12 9.86 24.33
N ASN A 59 23.83 10.80 23.42
CA ASN A 59 24.06 12.24 23.61
C ASN A 59 23.31 12.79 24.83
N LEU A 60 22.05 12.43 24.98
CA LEU A 60 21.21 12.85 26.11
C LEU A 60 21.70 12.28 27.45
N THR A 61 22.25 11.06 27.44
CA THR A 61 22.82 10.44 28.63
C THR A 61 24.15 11.10 29.00
N ASN A 62 25.03 11.32 28.01
CA ASN A 62 26.36 11.90 28.22
C ASN A 62 26.28 13.35 28.70
N SER A 63 25.34 14.13 28.15
CA SER A 63 25.05 15.50 28.61
C SER A 63 24.30 15.56 29.95
N GLN A 64 24.01 14.41 30.57
CA GLN A 64 23.19 14.28 31.79
C GLN A 64 21.79 14.92 31.67
N SER A 65 21.32 15.15 30.44
CA SER A 65 20.04 15.80 30.16
C SER A 65 18.85 14.86 30.32
N LEU A 66 19.04 13.55 30.13
CA LEU A 66 17.99 12.54 30.27
C LEU A 66 18.59 11.17 30.59
N ARG A 67 17.98 10.43 31.53
CA ARG A 67 18.38 9.04 31.80
C ARG A 67 17.91 8.13 30.67
N ARG A 68 18.70 7.10 30.34
CA ARG A 68 18.35 6.10 29.31
C ARG A 68 16.95 5.52 29.49
N LYS A 69 16.60 5.12 30.72
CA LYS A 69 15.28 4.55 31.04
C LYS A 69 14.12 5.53 30.74
N ASP A 70 14.32 6.82 31.01
CA ASP A 70 13.28 7.84 30.75
C ASP A 70 13.14 8.08 29.24
N PHE A 71 14.26 8.10 28.49
CA PHE A 71 14.26 8.13 27.03
C PHE A 71 13.50 6.94 26.44
N ASP A 72 13.88 5.72 26.84
CA ASP A 72 13.28 4.48 26.34
C ASP A 72 11.77 4.43 26.66
N PHE A 73 11.35 4.98 27.80
CA PHE A 73 9.92 5.09 28.13
C PHE A 73 9.19 6.11 27.24
N MET A 74 9.82 7.25 26.95
CA MET A 74 9.21 8.34 26.18
C MET A 74 9.08 8.07 24.68
N ILE A 75 9.94 7.22 24.11
CA ILE A 75 9.89 6.86 22.68
C ILE A 75 9.05 5.62 22.41
N ARG A 76 8.81 4.80 23.44
CA ARG A 76 8.17 3.49 23.31
C ARG A 76 6.82 3.55 22.61
N ASP A 77 6.00 4.53 22.96
CA ASP A 77 4.68 4.70 22.38
C ASP A 77 4.74 4.97 20.87
N ILE A 78 5.70 5.78 20.42
CA ILE A 78 5.94 6.02 18.98
C ILE A 78 6.40 4.74 18.29
N LEU A 79 7.33 3.99 18.90
CA LEU A 79 7.85 2.75 18.31
C LEU A 79 6.80 1.64 18.24
N ASP A 80 5.99 1.49 19.29
CA ASP A 80 4.91 0.51 19.33
C ASP A 80 3.84 0.85 18.28
N HIS A 81 3.54 2.14 18.09
CA HIS A 81 2.63 2.61 17.04
C HIS A 81 3.17 2.33 15.62
N HIS A 82 4.43 2.66 15.35
CA HIS A 82 5.05 2.35 14.06
C HIS A 82 5.04 0.85 13.77
N ARG A 83 5.45 0.02 14.75
CA ARG A 83 5.44 -1.45 14.60
C ARG A 83 4.04 -1.97 14.30
N LYS A 84 3.02 -1.39 14.94
CA LYS A 84 1.62 -1.76 14.69
C LYS A 84 1.23 -1.49 13.23
N ILE A 85 1.49 -0.28 12.72
CA ILE A 85 1.15 0.07 11.33
C ILE A 85 1.96 -0.77 10.34
N GLU A 86 3.25 -1.01 10.59
CA GLU A 86 4.09 -1.87 9.75
C GLU A 86 3.52 -3.30 9.67
N ASN A 87 3.12 -3.86 10.80
CA ASN A 87 2.48 -5.17 10.82
C ASN A 87 1.13 -5.18 10.07
N GLU A 88 0.31 -4.12 10.23
CA GLU A 88 -0.94 -3.96 9.49
C GLU A 88 -0.69 -3.90 7.97
N ALA A 89 0.38 -3.23 7.53
CA ALA A 89 0.77 -3.19 6.12
C ALA A 89 1.19 -4.58 5.61
N ILE A 90 2.06 -5.28 6.35
CA ILE A 90 2.52 -6.63 5.98
C ILE A 90 1.33 -7.59 5.85
N LEU A 91 0.40 -7.55 6.81
CA LEU A 91 -0.81 -8.38 6.77
C LEU A 91 -1.69 -8.03 5.57
N SER A 92 -1.88 -6.74 5.29
CA SER A 92 -2.67 -6.27 4.14
C SER A 92 -2.07 -6.71 2.80
N LEU A 93 -0.73 -6.69 2.69
CA LEU A 93 -0.01 -7.17 1.51
C LEU A 93 -0.15 -8.68 1.31
N SER A 94 0.00 -9.46 2.39
CA SER A 94 -0.18 -10.92 2.34
C SER A 94 -1.60 -11.27 1.89
N HIS A 95 -2.60 -10.60 2.47
CA HIS A 95 -4.00 -10.83 2.13
C HIS A 95 -4.31 -10.46 0.68
N PHE A 96 -3.79 -9.34 0.18
CA PHE A 96 -3.92 -8.96 -1.22
C PHE A 96 -3.35 -10.04 -2.14
N GLN A 97 -2.13 -10.51 -1.87
CA GLN A 97 -1.51 -11.55 -2.70
C GLN A 97 -2.33 -12.84 -2.72
N GLU A 98 -2.81 -13.29 -1.55
CA GLU A 98 -3.66 -14.49 -1.45
C GLU A 98 -4.96 -14.34 -2.26
N GLU A 99 -5.61 -13.18 -2.18
CA GLU A 99 -6.86 -12.93 -2.89
C GLU A 99 -6.66 -12.80 -4.40
N GLU A 100 -5.62 -12.08 -4.88
CA GLU A 100 -5.33 -11.99 -6.31
C GLU A 100 -4.98 -13.37 -6.89
N GLN A 101 -4.25 -14.21 -6.14
CA GLN A 101 -3.98 -15.59 -6.55
C GLN A 101 -5.26 -16.42 -6.64
N GLY A 102 -6.18 -16.26 -5.68
CA GLY A 102 -7.50 -16.90 -5.72
C GLY A 102 -8.33 -16.46 -6.93
N MET A 103 -8.22 -15.19 -7.34
CA MET A 103 -8.88 -14.66 -8.53
C MET A 103 -8.32 -15.27 -9.82
N ILE A 104 -6.98 -15.36 -9.93
CA ILE A 104 -6.32 -16.01 -11.08
C ILE A 104 -6.79 -17.46 -11.22
N LEU A 105 -6.84 -18.22 -10.13
CA LEU A 105 -7.33 -19.60 -10.14
C LEU A 105 -8.79 -19.69 -10.60
N SER A 106 -9.66 -18.83 -10.05
CA SER A 106 -11.08 -18.80 -10.42
C SER A 106 -11.28 -18.47 -11.92
N LEU A 107 -10.48 -17.56 -12.48
CA LEU A 107 -10.51 -17.23 -13.90
C LEU A 107 -10.05 -18.41 -14.77
N ARG A 108 -8.99 -19.13 -14.36
CA ARG A 108 -8.52 -20.33 -15.07
C ARG A 108 -9.57 -21.44 -15.05
N ASP A 109 -10.24 -21.64 -13.93
CA ASP A 109 -11.31 -22.64 -13.80
C ASP A 109 -12.51 -22.30 -14.70
N LEU A 110 -12.88 -21.02 -14.81
CA LEU A 110 -13.94 -20.58 -15.71
C LEU A 110 -13.61 -20.77 -17.19
N ILE A 111 -12.35 -20.50 -17.60
CA ILE A 111 -11.93 -20.69 -19.00
C ILE A 111 -11.93 -22.17 -19.39
N THR A 112 -11.63 -23.05 -18.44
CA THR A 112 -11.56 -24.50 -18.66
C THR A 112 -12.90 -25.21 -18.54
N ALA A 113 -13.87 -24.63 -17.80
CA ALA A 113 -15.23 -25.16 -17.74
C ALA A 113 -15.94 -25.08 -19.11
N GLU A 114 -16.56 -26.17 -19.55
CA GLU A 114 -17.33 -26.25 -20.81
C GLU A 114 -18.74 -25.63 -20.74
N SER A 115 -19.03 -24.81 -19.73
CA SER A 115 -20.38 -24.26 -19.53
C SER A 115 -20.69 -23.10 -20.48
N HIS A 116 -21.65 -23.31 -21.38
CA HIS A 116 -22.07 -22.38 -22.43
C HIS A 116 -23.04 -21.26 -22.00
N ASP A 117 -23.48 -21.21 -20.74
CA ASP A 117 -24.63 -20.38 -20.31
C ASP A 117 -24.33 -19.28 -19.27
N SER A 118 -23.05 -19.02 -18.95
CA SER A 118 -22.70 -18.20 -17.77
C SER A 118 -22.15 -16.80 -18.07
N THR A 119 -22.43 -16.20 -19.24
CA THR A 119 -21.90 -14.86 -19.57
C THR A 119 -22.27 -13.79 -18.53
N HIS A 120 -23.47 -13.88 -17.96
CA HIS A 120 -23.90 -12.98 -16.88
C HIS A 120 -23.15 -13.23 -15.55
N ASP A 121 -22.86 -14.50 -15.24
CA ASP A 121 -22.07 -14.86 -14.05
C ASP A 121 -20.61 -14.41 -14.19
N ILE A 122 -20.07 -14.43 -15.42
CA ILE A 122 -18.72 -13.94 -15.74
C ILE A 122 -18.66 -12.42 -15.59
N GLU A 123 -19.65 -11.68 -16.11
CA GLU A 123 -19.71 -10.22 -15.96
C GLU A 123 -19.81 -9.81 -14.48
N ALA A 124 -20.68 -10.46 -13.71
CA ALA A 124 -20.83 -10.18 -12.29
C ALA A 124 -19.55 -10.52 -11.50
N LEU A 125 -18.87 -11.61 -11.85
CA LEU A 125 -17.60 -11.97 -11.23
C LEU A 125 -16.50 -10.95 -11.56
N LEU A 126 -16.41 -10.50 -12.81
CA LEU A 126 -15.44 -9.49 -13.23
C LEU A 126 -15.66 -8.15 -12.51
N ASP A 127 -16.91 -7.72 -12.35
CA ASP A 127 -17.24 -6.49 -11.62
C ASP A 127 -16.88 -6.58 -10.12
N ASP A 128 -17.16 -7.72 -9.48
CA ASP A 128 -16.74 -7.99 -8.09
C ASP A 128 -15.21 -7.97 -7.98
N MET A 129 -14.50 -8.65 -8.90
CA MET A 129 -13.05 -8.71 -8.92
C MET A 129 -12.43 -7.31 -9.03
N LEU A 130 -12.87 -6.51 -10.00
CA LEU A 130 -12.36 -5.14 -10.21
C LEU A 130 -12.64 -4.23 -9.01
N THR A 131 -13.84 -4.33 -8.43
CA THR A 131 -14.23 -3.54 -7.26
C THR A 131 -13.36 -3.88 -6.06
N ARG A 132 -13.15 -5.18 -5.81
CA ARG A 132 -12.32 -5.63 -4.68
C ARG A 132 -10.85 -5.31 -4.89
N GLN A 133 -10.32 -5.51 -6.09
CA GLN A 133 -8.93 -5.16 -6.43
C GLN A 133 -8.66 -3.68 -6.14
N LYS A 134 -9.50 -2.79 -6.68
CA LYS A 134 -9.37 -1.35 -6.48
C LYS A 134 -9.43 -0.94 -5.02
N LYS A 135 -10.34 -1.54 -4.24
CA LYS A 135 -10.45 -1.28 -2.80
C LYS A 135 -9.15 -1.65 -2.08
N ARG A 136 -8.60 -2.82 -2.37
CA ARG A 136 -7.36 -3.29 -1.72
C ARG A 136 -6.13 -2.49 -2.12
N GLU A 137 -5.99 -2.17 -3.40
CA GLU A 137 -4.93 -1.29 -3.89
C GLU A 137 -4.96 0.04 -3.14
N ASN A 138 -6.15 0.62 -2.98
CA ASN A 138 -6.32 1.87 -2.24
C ASN A 138 -5.94 1.73 -0.76
N ASP A 139 -6.36 0.65 -0.10
CA ASP A 139 -6.03 0.39 1.31
C ASP A 139 -4.52 0.20 1.52
N ILE A 140 -3.85 -0.51 0.61
CA ILE A 140 -2.39 -0.69 0.65
C ILE A 140 -1.68 0.65 0.42
N VAL A 141 -2.05 1.39 -0.63
CA VAL A 141 -1.45 2.70 -0.95
C VAL A 141 -1.61 3.66 0.22
N ARG A 142 -2.80 3.68 0.83
CA ARG A 142 -3.09 4.49 2.01
C ARG A 142 -2.15 4.15 3.17
N THR A 143 -1.99 2.86 3.47
CA THR A 143 -1.15 2.38 4.58
C THR A 143 0.33 2.66 4.33
N LEU A 144 0.85 2.36 3.13
CA LEU A 144 2.25 2.61 2.79
C LEU A 144 2.60 4.10 2.83
N LYS A 145 1.71 4.97 2.33
CA LYS A 145 1.91 6.42 2.42
C LYS A 145 1.88 6.94 3.84
N GLN A 146 1.00 6.40 4.69
CA GLN A 146 1.00 6.73 6.11
C GLN A 146 2.34 6.39 6.76
N ILE A 147 2.86 5.16 6.57
CA ILE A 147 4.17 4.77 7.11
C ILE A 147 5.26 5.71 6.62
N GLN A 148 5.28 6.00 5.32
CA GLN A 148 6.29 6.90 4.73
C GLN A 148 6.28 8.28 5.38
N VAL A 149 5.10 8.89 5.56
CA VAL A 149 4.99 10.22 6.19
C VAL A 149 5.45 10.17 7.65
N GLU A 150 4.97 9.20 8.43
CA GLU A 150 5.33 9.08 9.85
C GLU A 150 6.83 8.82 10.05
N GLN A 151 7.46 7.99 9.20
CA GLN A 151 8.90 7.76 9.21
C GLN A 151 9.69 9.04 8.87
N GLU A 152 9.27 9.81 7.86
CA GLU A 152 9.98 11.03 7.46
C GLU A 152 9.86 12.14 8.52
N GLU A 153 8.70 12.26 9.18
CA GLU A 153 8.50 13.18 10.30
C GLU A 153 9.41 12.84 11.48
N LEU A 154 9.46 11.56 11.87
CA LEU A 154 10.36 11.08 12.92
C LEU A 154 11.82 11.32 12.55
N LYS A 155 12.22 10.96 11.33
CA LYS A 155 13.58 11.17 10.80
C LYS A 155 13.97 12.64 10.85
N THR A 156 13.11 13.52 10.38
CA THR A 156 13.33 14.98 10.41
C THR A 156 13.47 15.49 11.83
N GLY A 157 12.62 15.03 12.75
CA GLY A 157 12.68 15.37 14.17
C GLY A 157 14.02 14.95 14.81
N LEU A 158 14.42 13.71 14.58
CA LEU A 158 15.68 13.16 15.09
C LEU A 158 16.89 13.88 14.51
N LYS A 159 16.91 14.19 13.21
CA LYS A 159 17.99 14.96 12.55
C LYS A 159 18.18 16.32 13.23
N LYS A 160 17.09 17.08 13.41
CA LYS A 160 17.12 18.40 14.09
C LYS A 160 17.67 18.33 15.51
N LEU A 161 17.41 17.24 16.24
CA LEU A 161 17.98 17.05 17.57
C LEU A 161 19.47 16.69 17.48
N LEU A 162 19.85 15.77 16.59
CA LEU A 162 21.24 15.37 16.43
C LEU A 162 22.14 16.53 15.96
N GLU A 163 21.62 17.44 15.14
CA GLU A 163 22.32 18.67 14.73
C GLU A 163 22.67 19.59 15.90
N LYS A 164 21.88 19.58 16.99
CA LYS A 164 22.18 20.32 18.22
C LYS A 164 23.27 19.65 19.07
N GLY A 165 23.62 18.39 18.79
CA GLY A 165 24.68 17.65 19.50
C GLY A 165 24.46 17.57 21.01
N GLU A 166 25.46 17.99 21.79
CA GLU A 166 25.42 18.00 23.26
C GLU A 166 24.51 19.10 23.85
N ALA A 167 24.12 20.09 23.05
CA ALA A 167 23.23 21.16 23.49
C ALA A 167 21.75 20.73 23.53
N VAL A 168 21.43 19.51 23.09
CA VAL A 168 20.07 18.96 23.17
C VAL A 168 19.65 18.85 24.63
N ARG A 169 18.53 19.50 24.97
CA ARG A 169 17.91 19.36 26.29
C ARG A 169 16.67 18.47 26.20
N ILE A 170 16.26 17.93 27.34
CA ILE A 170 15.00 17.17 27.47
C ILE A 170 13.79 17.94 26.92
N LYS A 171 13.77 19.27 27.04
CA LYS A 171 12.67 20.11 26.52
C LYS A 171 12.57 20.06 25.00
N ASP A 172 13.71 20.02 24.29
CA ASP A 172 13.76 19.95 22.83
C ASP A 172 13.22 18.59 22.36
N TYR A 173 13.63 17.53 23.04
CA TYR A 173 13.14 16.18 22.79
C TYR A 173 11.63 16.05 23.04
N LYS A 174 11.12 16.56 24.18
CA LYS A 174 9.68 16.60 24.47
C LYS A 174 8.89 17.40 23.42
N ALA A 175 9.44 18.52 22.96
CA ALA A 175 8.80 19.33 21.92
C ALA A 175 8.69 18.56 20.60
N MET A 176 9.74 17.84 20.20
CA MET A 176 9.73 16.96 19.03
C MET A 176 8.66 15.86 19.15
N LEU A 177 8.62 15.14 20.28
CA LEU A 177 7.60 14.08 20.48
C LEU A 177 6.18 14.64 20.42
N LYS A 178 5.94 15.82 21.00
CA LYS A 178 4.64 16.49 20.94
C LYS A 178 4.27 16.87 19.51
N ALA A 179 5.22 17.37 18.72
CA ALA A 179 5.01 17.71 17.33
C ALA A 179 4.61 16.47 16.50
N ILE A 180 5.37 15.37 16.64
CA ILE A 180 5.07 14.10 15.96
C ILE A 180 3.67 13.60 16.30
N ARG A 181 3.30 13.56 17.58
CA ARG A 181 1.96 13.11 18.00
C ARG A 181 0.83 13.98 17.46
N THR A 182 1.09 15.29 17.31
CA THR A 182 0.10 16.22 16.74
C THR A 182 -0.04 15.99 15.24
N GLN A 183 1.08 15.83 14.53
CA GLN A 183 1.10 15.56 13.10
C GLN A 183 0.53 14.19 12.74
N GLN A 184 0.80 13.13 13.52
CA GLN A 184 0.17 11.82 13.33
C GLN A 184 -1.37 11.89 13.43
N GLY A 185 -1.93 12.84 14.18
CA GLY A 185 -3.38 13.05 14.24
C GLY A 185 -3.93 13.83 13.05
N GLU A 186 -3.33 14.98 12.72
CA GLU A 186 -3.83 15.90 11.68
C GLU A 186 -3.38 15.52 10.26
N GLY A 187 -2.12 15.11 10.11
CA GLY A 187 -1.50 14.70 8.85
C GLY A 187 -2.17 13.48 8.24
N ASN A 188 -2.53 12.49 9.06
CA ASN A 188 -3.23 11.30 8.58
C ASN A 188 -4.61 11.65 7.98
N ARG A 189 -5.38 12.56 8.60
CA ARG A 189 -6.65 13.02 8.02
C ARG A 189 -6.45 13.77 6.71
N ASN A 190 -5.49 14.68 6.64
CA ASN A 190 -5.24 15.48 5.43
C ASN A 190 -4.74 14.62 4.27
N LEU A 191 -3.86 13.66 4.55
CA LEU A 191 -3.39 12.70 3.57
C LEU A 191 -4.55 11.87 3.02
N PHE A 192 -5.42 11.34 3.88
CA PHE A 192 -6.54 10.52 3.43
C PHE A 192 -7.56 11.31 2.61
N ASN A 193 -7.88 12.54 3.03
CA ASN A 193 -8.74 13.42 2.23
C ASN A 193 -8.15 13.69 0.83
N LEU A 194 -6.84 13.95 0.75
CA LEU A 194 -6.18 14.19 -0.53
C LEU A 194 -6.19 12.95 -1.43
N LEU A 195 -5.99 11.75 -0.86
CA LEU A 195 -6.07 10.50 -1.61
C LEU A 195 -7.48 10.25 -2.13
N ASP A 196 -8.49 10.50 -1.30
CA ASP A 196 -9.90 10.37 -1.68
C ASP A 196 -10.26 11.36 -2.82
N ASP A 197 -9.72 12.60 -2.78
CA ASP A 197 -9.88 13.59 -3.85
C ASP A 197 -9.25 13.13 -5.17
N PHE A 198 -8.02 12.57 -5.12
CA PHE A 198 -7.36 12.01 -6.32
C PHE A 198 -8.16 10.86 -6.92
N ASP A 199 -8.74 10.00 -6.09
CA ASP A 199 -9.60 8.91 -6.54
C ASP A 199 -10.86 9.42 -7.22
N LEU A 200 -11.46 10.48 -6.68
CA LEU A 200 -12.63 11.12 -7.27
C LEU A 200 -12.31 11.69 -8.66
N VAL A 201 -11.16 12.36 -8.80
CA VAL A 201 -10.68 12.86 -10.09
C VAL A 201 -10.40 11.72 -11.07
N ARG A 202 -9.71 10.66 -10.63
CA ARG A 202 -9.42 9.46 -11.44
C ARG A 202 -10.70 8.83 -11.98
N ASN A 203 -11.70 8.64 -11.12
CA ASN A 203 -12.99 8.08 -11.50
C ASN A 203 -13.70 8.95 -12.53
N ARG A 204 -13.72 10.26 -12.31
CA ARG A 204 -14.30 11.20 -13.27
C ARG A 204 -13.63 11.15 -14.64
N VAL A 205 -12.30 11.07 -14.68
CA VAL A 205 -11.55 10.93 -15.94
C VAL A 205 -11.89 9.60 -16.61
N ASN A 206 -11.96 8.51 -15.85
CA ASN A 206 -12.34 7.20 -16.38
C ASN A 206 -13.75 7.21 -16.98
N ASP A 207 -14.73 7.80 -16.28
CA ASP A 207 -16.11 7.94 -16.77
C ASP A 207 -16.18 8.78 -18.06
N GLN A 208 -15.40 9.85 -18.14
CA GLN A 208 -15.28 10.64 -19.35
C GLN A 208 -14.68 9.83 -20.49
N TRP A 209 -13.68 8.99 -20.19
CA TRP A 209 -13.08 8.13 -21.20
C TRP A 209 -14.04 7.08 -21.73
N GLN A 210 -14.76 6.39 -20.84
CA GLN A 210 -15.78 5.41 -21.22
C GLN A 210 -16.82 6.02 -22.15
N LYS A 211 -17.31 7.24 -21.84
CA LYS A 211 -18.25 7.96 -22.70
C LYS A 211 -17.71 8.20 -24.11
N ILE A 212 -16.45 8.58 -24.25
CA ILE A 212 -15.83 8.84 -25.56
C ILE A 212 -15.64 7.53 -26.33
N VAL A 213 -15.22 6.46 -25.66
CA VAL A 213 -15.11 5.13 -26.29
C VAL A 213 -16.47 4.66 -26.78
N SER A 214 -17.54 4.76 -25.98
CA SER A 214 -18.89 4.37 -26.39
C SER A 214 -19.44 5.15 -27.58
N ILE A 215 -19.04 6.41 -27.77
CA ILE A 215 -19.44 7.25 -28.91
C ILE A 215 -18.74 6.82 -30.20
N ASN A 216 -17.50 6.31 -30.12
CA ASN A 216 -16.71 5.92 -31.29
C ASN A 216 -17.02 4.52 -31.84
N TYR A 217 -17.90 3.75 -31.16
CA TYR A 217 -18.35 2.42 -31.60
C TYR A 217 -19.84 2.39 -32.03
N GLN A 218 -20.46 3.56 -32.24
CA GLN A 218 -21.76 3.72 -32.92
C GLN A 218 -21.55 4.13 -34.38
#